data_AF-A0A1D8GFF1-F1
#
_entry.id   AF-A0A1D8GFF1-F1
#
_cell.length_a   1.000
_cell.length_b   1.000
_cell.length_c   1.000
_cell.angle_alpha   90.00
_cell.angle_beta   90.00
_cell.angle_gamma   90.00
#
_symmetry.space_group_name_H-M   'P 1'
#
loop_
_entity.id
_entity.type
_entity.pdbx_description
1 polymer ?
#
loop_
_entity_poly.entity_id
_entity_poly.type
_entity_poly.pdbx_seq_one_letter_code
_entity_poly.pdbx_strand_id
1 'polypeptide(L)'
;MRRKKIISVLVGIAIICSNGIAILNMQISENTAINKPEAEELLKETYKPLEDFIKELVFLEDENALPIPEHIKEKEDFIGLFNNMNKISAESIYESLILEKNGELYVDHLAYIPSIYSEDAKISKAFIRKRKKLVSILMRTGEIESEKLIIKEKWMISQGVHGRSNYFIKNESGDWILEYANGTRSYGFVEPSQNPWSKYWLSKEGKE
;
A
#
# COMPACT_ATOMS: atom_id res chain seq x y z
N MET A 1 -10.70 -54.79 30.07
CA MET A 1 -11.50 -53.62 30.52
C MET A 1 -10.64 -52.47 31.08
N ARG A 2 -9.67 -52.71 31.99
CA ARG A 2 -8.78 -51.67 32.54
C ARG A 2 -7.91 -50.93 31.49
N ARG A 3 -7.33 -51.64 30.50
CA ARG A 3 -6.51 -51.02 29.43
C ARG A 3 -7.28 -50.02 28.57
N LYS A 4 -8.54 -50.32 28.20
CA LYS A 4 -9.39 -49.39 27.43
C LYS A 4 -9.69 -48.10 28.21
N LYS A 5 -9.98 -48.21 29.52
CA LYS A 5 -10.17 -47.03 30.40
C LYS A 5 -8.90 -46.17 30.49
N ILE A 6 -7.72 -46.77 30.65
CA ILE A 6 -6.45 -46.04 30.71
C ILE A 6 -6.17 -45.30 29.40
N ILE A 7 -6.37 -45.96 28.25
CA ILE A 7 -6.19 -45.33 26.94
C ILE A 7 -7.16 -44.16 26.76
N SER A 8 -8.45 -44.32 27.12
CA SER A 8 -9.42 -43.23 27.03
C SER A 8 -9.05 -42.02 27.90
N VAL A 9 -8.50 -42.24 29.10
CA VAL A 9 -8.02 -41.17 29.98
C VAL A 9 -6.80 -40.46 29.36
N LEU A 10 -5.82 -41.20 28.85
CA LEU A 10 -4.64 -40.62 28.20
C LEU A 10 -5.00 -39.81 26.95
N VAL A 11 -5.93 -40.32 26.13
CA VAL A 11 -6.44 -39.59 24.95
C VAL A 11 -7.19 -38.33 25.39
N GLY A 12 -8.00 -38.39 26.44
CA GLY A 12 -8.68 -37.22 26.99
C GLY A 12 -7.70 -36.13 27.46
N ILE A 13 -6.63 -36.52 28.17
CA ILE A 13 -5.58 -35.59 28.60
C ILE A 13 -4.86 -35.00 27.39
N ALA A 14 -4.49 -35.81 26.39
CA ALA A 14 -3.82 -35.34 25.19
C ALA A 14 -4.67 -34.31 24.42
N ILE A 15 -5.99 -34.52 24.34
CA ILE A 15 -6.93 -33.57 23.71
C ILE A 15 -7.04 -32.27 24.52
N ILE A 16 -7.07 -32.34 25.85
CA ILE A 16 -7.10 -31.13 26.70
C ILE A 16 -5.80 -30.34 26.55
N CYS A 17 -4.65 -31.03 26.57
CA CYS A 17 -3.35 -30.41 26.39
C CYS A 17 -3.18 -29.79 25.00
N SER A 18 -3.62 -30.46 23.93
CA SER A 18 -3.51 -29.92 22.56
C SER A 18 -4.38 -28.68 22.38
N ASN A 19 -5.62 -28.69 22.90
CA ASN A 19 -6.49 -27.52 22.88
C ASN A 19 -5.94 -26.37 23.74
N GLY A 20 -5.36 -26.67 24.90
CA GLY A 20 -4.70 -25.67 25.75
C GLY A 20 -3.52 -24.99 25.04
N ILE A 21 -2.66 -25.77 24.36
CA ILE A 21 -1.54 -25.24 23.56
C ILE A 21 -2.05 -24.38 22.40
N ALA A 22 -3.12 -24.80 21.72
CA ALA A 22 -3.72 -24.02 20.64
C ALA A 22 -4.25 -22.67 21.12
N ILE A 23 -4.92 -22.63 22.27
CA ILE A 23 -5.43 -21.39 22.89
C ILE A 23 -4.27 -20.48 23.30
N LEU A 24 -3.23 -21.01 23.92
CA LEU A 24 -2.06 -20.22 24.34
C LEU A 24 -1.28 -19.62 23.16
N ASN A 25 -1.32 -20.29 22.00
CA ASN A 25 -0.74 -19.81 20.74
C ASN A 25 -1.70 -18.93 19.93
N MET A 26 -2.88 -18.59 20.44
CA MET A 26 -3.81 -17.70 19.76
C MET A 26 -3.21 -16.30 19.62
N GLN A 27 -3.34 -15.70 18.44
CA GLN A 27 -2.85 -14.35 18.17
C GLN A 27 -3.88 -13.31 18.59
N ILE A 28 -3.46 -12.35 19.40
CA ILE A 28 -4.23 -11.18 19.80
C ILE A 28 -3.66 -9.96 19.12
N SER A 29 -4.54 -9.10 18.59
CA SER A 29 -4.16 -7.85 17.95
C SER A 29 -4.55 -6.66 18.83
N GLU A 30 -3.56 -5.84 19.17
CA GLU A 30 -3.76 -4.55 19.83
C GLU A 30 -3.59 -3.43 18.81
N ASN A 31 -4.50 -2.46 18.78
CA ASN A 31 -4.42 -1.32 17.88
C ASN A 31 -4.19 -0.05 18.70
N THR A 32 -3.13 0.70 18.39
CA THR A 32 -2.83 2.01 18.97
C THR A 32 -3.05 3.08 17.91
N ALA A 33 -3.94 4.04 18.16
CA ALA A 33 -4.19 5.14 17.23
C ALA A 33 -2.94 6.02 17.08
N ILE A 34 -2.74 6.57 15.88
CA ILE A 34 -1.68 7.54 15.60
C ILE A 34 -2.29 8.87 15.18
N ASN A 35 -1.52 9.93 15.41
CA ASN A 35 -1.80 11.27 14.95
C ASN A 35 -2.03 11.29 13.42
N LYS A 36 -3.13 11.91 12.98
CA LYS A 36 -3.50 11.95 11.56
C LYS A 36 -2.52 12.76 10.71
N PRO A 37 -2.12 13.99 11.11
CA PRO A 37 -1.04 14.73 10.45
C PRO A 37 0.24 13.93 10.22
N GLU A 38 0.76 13.22 11.24
CA GLU A 38 1.96 12.38 11.08
C GLU A 38 1.75 11.27 10.03
N ALA A 39 0.58 10.63 10.03
CA ALA A 39 0.23 9.62 9.05
C ALA A 39 0.07 10.20 7.63
N GLU A 40 -0.42 11.43 7.51
CA GLU A 40 -0.54 12.13 6.25
C GLU A 40 0.83 12.47 5.67
N GLU A 41 1.74 12.96 6.51
CA GLU A 41 3.12 13.26 6.11
C GLU A 41 3.85 12.01 5.59
N LEU A 42 3.75 10.89 6.31
CA LEU A 42 4.33 9.62 5.84
C LEU A 42 3.74 9.17 4.50
N LEU A 43 2.42 9.31 4.30
CA LEU A 43 1.82 8.98 2.99
C LEU A 43 2.27 9.95 1.90
N LYS A 44 2.42 11.23 2.23
CA LYS A 44 2.93 12.24 1.29
C LYS A 44 4.33 11.89 0.85
N GLU A 45 5.21 11.52 1.75
CA GLU A 45 6.57 11.06 1.42
C GLU A 45 6.55 9.78 0.58
N THR A 46 5.69 8.81 0.94
CA THR A 46 5.59 7.52 0.24
C THR A 46 5.17 7.67 -1.22
N TYR A 47 4.20 8.56 -1.49
CA TYR A 47 3.66 8.78 -2.83
C TYR A 47 4.28 9.97 -3.57
N LYS A 48 5.18 10.73 -2.93
CA LYS A 48 5.86 11.86 -3.57
C LYS A 48 6.58 11.48 -4.87
N PRO A 49 7.31 10.35 -4.96
CA PRO A 49 7.96 9.98 -6.21
C PRO A 49 6.98 9.79 -7.38
N LEU A 50 5.78 9.25 -7.12
CA LEU A 50 4.73 9.16 -8.13
C LEU A 50 4.24 10.55 -8.55
N GLU A 51 3.97 11.44 -7.61
CA GLU A 51 3.52 12.81 -7.92
C GLU A 51 4.55 13.61 -8.70
N ASP A 52 5.83 13.48 -8.34
CA ASP A 52 6.92 14.17 -9.02
C ASP A 52 7.09 13.63 -10.44
N PHE A 53 7.06 12.29 -10.62
CA PHE A 53 7.07 11.64 -11.93
C PHE A 53 5.93 12.12 -12.83
N ILE A 54 4.69 12.22 -12.32
CA ILE A 54 3.53 12.66 -13.11
C ILE A 54 3.67 14.11 -13.59
N LYS A 55 4.28 14.99 -12.79
CA LYS A 55 4.49 16.41 -13.16
C LYS A 55 5.54 16.59 -14.26
N GLU A 56 6.38 15.59 -14.50
CA GLU A 56 7.34 15.60 -15.59
C GLU A 56 6.74 15.14 -16.93
N LEU A 57 5.54 14.57 -16.92
CA LEU A 57 4.86 14.11 -18.14
C LEU A 57 4.40 15.29 -18.99
N VAL A 58 4.62 15.17 -20.30
CA VAL A 58 4.19 16.15 -21.30
C VAL A 58 3.13 15.49 -22.18
N PHE A 59 1.96 16.10 -22.31
CA PHE A 59 0.92 15.55 -23.18
C PHE A 59 1.20 15.91 -24.63
N LEU A 60 1.28 14.89 -25.48
CA LEU A 60 1.39 15.03 -26.92
C LEU A 60 0.03 14.77 -27.54
N GLU A 61 -0.73 15.85 -27.82
CA GLU A 61 -2.10 15.76 -28.37
C GLU A 61 -2.17 14.91 -29.64
N ASP A 62 -1.20 15.09 -30.55
CA ASP A 62 -1.14 14.38 -31.83
C ASP A 62 -0.97 12.86 -31.70
N GLU A 63 -0.35 12.40 -30.60
CA GLU A 63 -0.02 10.99 -30.36
C GLU A 63 -0.97 10.35 -29.34
N ASN A 64 -1.82 11.16 -28.69
CA ASN A 64 -2.69 10.76 -27.61
C ASN A 64 -1.94 9.92 -26.54
N ALA A 65 -0.72 10.36 -26.22
CA ALA A 65 0.21 9.62 -25.38
C ALA A 65 0.96 10.56 -24.43
N LEU A 66 1.38 9.99 -23.29
CA LEU A 66 2.27 10.64 -22.33
C LEU A 66 3.61 9.90 -22.36
N PRO A 67 4.61 10.38 -23.12
CA PRO A 67 5.95 9.81 -23.06
C PRO A 67 6.49 9.89 -21.63
N ILE A 68 7.17 8.83 -21.20
CA ILE A 68 7.85 8.82 -19.91
C ILE A 68 9.07 9.76 -19.94
N PRO A 69 9.52 10.29 -18.78
CA PRO A 69 10.72 11.11 -18.70
C PRO A 69 11.97 10.35 -19.17
N GLU A 70 12.91 11.04 -19.83
CA GLU A 70 14.12 10.43 -20.44
C GLU A 70 15.02 9.64 -19.48
N HIS A 71 14.92 9.95 -18.18
CA HIS A 71 15.69 9.28 -17.14
C HIS A 71 15.11 7.92 -16.73
N ILE A 72 13.90 7.59 -17.18
CA ILE A 72 13.26 6.28 -16.98
C ILE A 72 13.36 5.53 -18.30
N LYS A 73 14.19 4.48 -18.36
CA LYS A 73 14.41 3.67 -19.56
C LYS A 73 13.85 2.27 -19.41
N GLU A 74 13.86 1.76 -18.20
CA GLU A 74 13.36 0.42 -17.86
C GLU A 74 12.54 0.42 -16.57
N LYS A 75 11.92 -0.72 -16.28
CA LYS A 75 11.05 -0.92 -15.11
C LYS A 75 11.80 -0.62 -13.80
N GLU A 76 13.07 -1.01 -13.74
CA GLU A 76 13.94 -0.82 -12.59
C GLU A 76 14.20 0.66 -12.27
N ASP A 77 14.32 1.52 -13.29
CA ASP A 77 14.48 2.96 -13.09
C ASP A 77 13.25 3.55 -12.38
N PHE A 78 12.05 3.17 -12.83
CA PHE A 78 10.79 3.62 -12.22
C PHE A 78 10.64 3.11 -10.78
N ILE A 79 10.94 1.84 -10.54
CA ILE A 79 10.92 1.25 -9.19
C ILE A 79 11.92 1.97 -8.28
N GLY A 80 13.09 2.33 -8.81
CA GLY A 80 14.15 3.03 -8.11
C GLY A 80 13.78 4.42 -7.59
N LEU A 81 12.68 5.02 -8.09
CA LEU A 81 12.15 6.28 -7.56
C LEU A 81 11.61 6.15 -6.13
N PHE A 82 11.18 4.95 -5.72
CA PHE A 82 10.45 4.76 -4.48
C PHE A 82 11.33 4.23 -3.33
N ASN A 83 11.82 5.15 -2.49
CA ASN A 83 12.65 4.79 -1.32
C ASN A 83 11.85 4.27 -0.12
N ASN A 84 10.59 4.72 0.04
CA ASN A 84 9.72 4.38 1.18
C ASN A 84 8.65 3.33 0.82
N MET A 85 8.88 2.55 -0.23
CA MET A 85 7.98 1.52 -0.73
C MET A 85 8.76 0.27 -1.07
N ASN A 86 8.21 -0.91 -0.78
CA ASN A 86 8.83 -2.13 -1.23
C ASN A 86 8.72 -2.32 -2.75
N LYS A 87 9.64 -3.10 -3.30
CA LYS A 87 9.71 -3.37 -4.74
C LYS A 87 8.38 -3.85 -5.33
N ILE A 88 7.72 -4.81 -4.67
CA ILE A 88 6.45 -5.39 -5.16
C ILE A 88 5.35 -4.33 -5.30
N SER A 89 5.23 -3.39 -4.37
CA SER A 89 4.23 -2.33 -4.46
C SER A 89 4.55 -1.32 -5.56
N ALA A 90 5.83 -0.97 -5.73
CA ALA A 90 6.27 -0.09 -6.81
C ALA A 90 6.06 -0.75 -8.19
N GLU A 91 6.34 -2.05 -8.30
CA GLU A 91 6.04 -2.86 -9.49
C GLU A 91 4.54 -2.82 -9.83
N SER A 92 3.67 -2.94 -8.83
CA SER A 92 2.22 -2.86 -9.06
C SER A 92 1.77 -1.49 -9.57
N ILE A 93 2.44 -0.40 -9.17
CA ILE A 93 2.18 0.95 -9.71
C ILE A 93 2.64 1.00 -11.16
N TYR A 94 3.86 0.53 -11.46
CA TYR A 94 4.39 0.45 -12.82
C TYR A 94 3.41 -0.26 -13.75
N GLU A 95 2.99 -1.46 -13.38
CA GLU A 95 2.08 -2.31 -14.18
C GLU A 95 0.68 -1.70 -14.36
N SER A 96 0.26 -0.81 -13.45
CA SER A 96 -1.03 -0.14 -13.53
C SER A 96 -1.01 1.14 -14.38
N LEU A 97 0.18 1.69 -14.64
CA LEU A 97 0.38 3.02 -15.20
C LEU A 97 1.07 2.99 -16.57
N ILE A 98 2.13 2.18 -16.69
CA ILE A 98 3.04 2.18 -17.82
C ILE A 98 2.63 1.10 -18.82
N LEU A 99 2.52 1.52 -20.07
CA LEU A 99 2.25 0.69 -21.23
C LEU A 99 3.49 0.66 -22.13
N GLU A 100 3.75 -0.48 -22.76
CA GLU A 100 4.78 -0.61 -23.79
C GLU A 100 4.10 -0.66 -25.17
N LYS A 101 4.50 0.23 -26.08
CA LYS A 101 4.05 0.26 -27.48
C LYS A 101 5.27 0.34 -28.38
N ASN A 102 5.42 -0.61 -29.30
CA ASN A 102 6.54 -0.66 -30.26
C ASN A 102 7.95 -0.60 -29.62
N GLY A 103 8.11 -1.13 -28.41
CA GLY A 103 9.38 -1.09 -27.67
C GLY A 103 9.65 0.22 -26.92
N GLU A 104 8.69 1.15 -26.91
CA GLU A 104 8.75 2.40 -26.18
C GLU A 104 7.73 2.41 -25.04
N LEU A 105 8.08 3.09 -23.94
CA LEU A 105 7.28 3.16 -22.74
C LEU A 105 6.47 4.44 -22.68
N TYR A 106 5.22 4.32 -22.27
CA TYR A 106 4.25 5.41 -22.19
C TYR A 106 3.42 5.30 -20.93
N VAL A 107 2.95 6.44 -20.43
CA VAL A 107 1.85 6.47 -19.47
C VAL A 107 0.53 6.52 -20.24
N ASP A 108 -0.43 5.70 -19.84
CA ASP A 108 -1.80 5.82 -20.33
C ASP A 108 -2.40 7.14 -19.80
N HIS A 109 -2.75 8.07 -20.69
CA HIS A 109 -3.38 9.34 -20.30
C HIS A 109 -4.76 9.13 -19.68
N LEU A 110 -5.37 7.96 -19.84
CA LEU A 110 -6.61 7.59 -19.16
C LEU A 110 -6.35 6.99 -17.77
N ALA A 111 -5.12 6.62 -17.42
CA ALA A 111 -4.82 6.04 -16.12
C ALA A 111 -4.61 7.12 -15.04
N TYR A 112 -5.27 6.93 -13.89
CA TYR A 112 -5.04 7.72 -12.69
C TYR A 112 -4.89 6.82 -11.47
N ILE A 113 -3.79 6.96 -10.74
CA ILE A 113 -3.60 6.30 -9.45
C ILE A 113 -3.76 7.39 -8.39
N PRO A 114 -4.87 7.39 -7.62
CA PRO A 114 -5.11 8.43 -6.65
C PRO A 114 -4.04 8.39 -5.55
N SER A 115 -3.74 9.52 -4.94
CA SER A 115 -2.82 9.58 -3.80
C SER A 115 -3.36 10.52 -2.74
N ILE A 116 -2.64 10.65 -1.62
CA ILE A 116 -2.94 11.64 -0.59
C ILE A 116 -2.85 13.10 -1.10
N TYR A 117 -2.31 13.33 -2.29
CA TYR A 117 -2.26 14.63 -2.95
C TYR A 117 -3.52 14.94 -3.78
N SER A 118 -4.47 14.00 -3.88
CA SER A 118 -5.79 14.30 -4.48
C SER A 118 -6.48 15.38 -3.64
N GLU A 119 -7.16 16.33 -4.28
CA GLU A 119 -7.71 17.54 -3.65
C GLU A 119 -8.58 17.26 -2.41
N ASP A 120 -9.36 16.19 -2.47
CA ASP A 120 -10.33 15.75 -1.48
C ASP A 120 -9.89 14.45 -0.75
N ALA A 121 -8.61 14.09 -0.90
CA ALA A 121 -8.00 13.00 -0.13
C ALA A 121 -7.93 13.37 1.37
N LYS A 122 -8.27 12.40 2.23
CA LYS A 122 -8.19 12.57 3.68
C LYS A 122 -7.89 11.28 4.41
N ILE A 123 -7.15 11.42 5.52
CA ILE A 123 -6.90 10.31 6.45
C ILE A 123 -8.16 9.99 7.26
N SER A 124 -8.80 8.88 6.92
CA SER A 124 -9.96 8.37 7.64
C SER A 124 -9.57 7.72 8.96
N LYS A 125 -8.46 6.96 9.00
CA LYS A 125 -7.97 6.26 10.19
C LYS A 125 -6.47 5.98 10.09
N ALA A 126 -5.72 6.13 11.18
CA ALA A 126 -4.32 5.72 11.26
C ALA A 126 -4.06 5.01 12.60
N PHE A 127 -3.39 3.86 12.57
CA PHE A 127 -3.08 3.09 13.78
C PHE A 127 -1.93 2.09 13.56
N ILE A 128 -1.15 1.84 14.61
CA ILE A 128 -0.24 0.70 14.69
C ILE A 128 -1.03 -0.51 15.19
N ARG A 129 -0.91 -1.63 14.48
CA ARG A 129 -1.38 -2.94 14.92
C ARG A 129 -0.20 -3.77 15.37
N LYS A 130 -0.20 -4.16 16.64
CA LYS A 130 0.74 -5.13 17.23
C LYS A 130 0.06 -6.47 17.37
N ARG A 131 0.66 -7.54 16.83
CA ARG A 131 0.23 -8.92 17.11
C ARG A 131 1.13 -9.53 18.17
N LYS A 132 0.50 -10.15 19.16
CA LYS A 132 1.15 -10.85 20.27
C LYS A 132 0.48 -12.21 20.44
N LYS A 133 1.21 -13.21 20.92
CA LYS A 133 0.59 -14.47 21.36
C LYS A 133 -0.14 -14.24 22.69
N LEU A 134 -1.25 -14.94 22.91
CA LEU A 134 -1.95 -14.89 24.19
C LEU A 134 -1.03 -15.24 25.36
N VAL A 135 -0.14 -16.23 25.19
CA VAL A 135 0.85 -16.59 26.21
C VAL A 135 1.80 -15.43 26.56
N SER A 136 2.23 -14.60 25.60
CA SER A 136 3.14 -13.48 25.89
C SER A 136 2.44 -12.36 26.66
N ILE A 137 1.13 -12.17 26.43
CA ILE A 137 0.29 -11.27 27.22
C ILE A 137 0.12 -11.79 28.65
N LEU A 138 -0.26 -13.07 28.81
CA LEU A 138 -0.49 -13.68 30.12
C LEU A 138 0.79 -13.74 30.97
N MET A 139 1.92 -14.08 30.35
CA MET A 139 3.23 -14.13 31.02
C MET A 139 3.90 -12.76 31.14
N ARG A 140 3.28 -11.69 30.61
CA ARG A 140 3.81 -10.30 30.62
C ARG A 140 5.24 -10.19 30.04
N THR A 141 5.59 -11.04 29.08
CA THR A 141 6.92 -11.04 28.47
C THR A 141 7.11 -9.93 27.45
N GLY A 142 6.02 -9.32 26.98
CA GLY A 142 6.05 -8.18 26.05
C GLY A 142 6.43 -8.54 24.61
N GLU A 143 6.55 -9.83 24.27
CA GLU A 143 6.96 -10.29 22.93
C GLU A 143 5.92 -9.92 21.86
N ILE A 144 6.36 -9.17 20.85
CA ILE A 144 5.59 -8.74 19.68
C ILE A 144 6.01 -9.60 18.49
N GLU A 145 5.06 -10.29 17.87
CA GLU A 145 5.32 -11.11 16.67
C GLU A 145 5.38 -10.27 15.40
N SER A 146 4.53 -9.23 15.31
CA SER A 146 4.54 -8.31 14.19
C SER A 146 3.97 -6.96 14.59
N GLU A 147 4.51 -5.92 13.98
CA GLU A 147 4.05 -4.55 14.10
C GLU A 147 3.79 -4.02 12.68
N LYS A 148 2.57 -3.54 12.42
CA LYS A 148 2.21 -2.91 11.15
C LYS A 148 1.55 -1.56 11.40
N LEU A 149 2.02 -0.53 10.70
CA LEU A 149 1.32 0.75 10.64
C LEU A 149 0.28 0.68 9.52
N ILE A 150 -0.97 0.98 9.84
CA ILE A 150 -2.09 0.94 8.90
C ILE A 150 -2.65 2.35 8.78
N ILE A 151 -2.57 2.91 7.57
CA ILE A 151 -3.13 4.22 7.24
C ILE A 151 -4.24 4.04 6.21
N LYS A 152 -5.43 4.51 6.55
CA LYS A 152 -6.62 4.44 5.70
C LYS A 152 -6.96 5.84 5.20
N GLU A 153 -6.93 6.01 3.90
CA GLU A 153 -7.31 7.25 3.24
C GLU A 153 -8.57 7.07 2.39
N LYS A 154 -9.25 8.17 2.09
CA LYS A 154 -10.42 8.23 1.24
C LYS A 154 -10.37 9.48 0.38
N TRP A 155 -10.91 9.40 -0.82
CA TRP A 155 -11.00 10.49 -1.79
C TRP A 155 -12.26 10.27 -2.65
N MET A 156 -12.64 11.25 -3.47
CA MET A 156 -13.74 11.12 -4.44
C MET A 156 -13.20 11.09 -5.87
N ILE A 157 -13.71 10.16 -6.67
CA ILE A 157 -13.46 10.07 -8.11
C ILE A 157 -14.77 9.73 -8.80
N SER A 158 -15.10 10.48 -9.86
CA SER A 158 -16.30 10.26 -10.68
C SER A 158 -17.57 10.14 -9.84
N GLN A 159 -17.71 11.00 -8.83
CA GLN A 159 -18.81 11.05 -7.85
C GLN A 159 -18.95 9.83 -6.90
N GLY A 160 -17.98 8.92 -6.88
CA GLY A 160 -17.91 7.82 -5.91
C GLY A 160 -16.92 8.12 -4.77
N VAL A 161 -17.24 7.68 -3.54
CA VAL A 161 -16.28 7.66 -2.44
C VAL A 161 -15.44 6.41 -2.52
N HIS A 162 -14.14 6.59 -2.69
CA HIS A 162 -13.16 5.51 -2.75
C HIS A 162 -12.26 5.55 -1.52
N GLY A 163 -11.47 4.50 -1.32
CA GLY A 163 -10.48 4.52 -0.26
C GLY A 163 -9.45 3.43 -0.41
N ARG A 164 -8.31 3.67 0.22
CA ARG A 164 -7.16 2.77 0.25
C ARG A 164 -6.74 2.49 1.68
N SER A 165 -6.27 1.28 1.91
CA SER A 165 -5.57 0.93 3.13
C SER A 165 -4.12 0.65 2.79
N ASN A 166 -3.23 1.47 3.34
CA ASN A 166 -1.79 1.40 3.18
C ASN A 166 -1.20 0.69 4.40
N TYR A 167 -0.41 -0.36 4.16
CA TYR A 167 0.18 -1.20 5.20
C TYR A 167 1.69 -1.03 5.18
N PHE A 168 2.21 -0.53 6.30
CA PHE A 168 3.62 -0.23 6.48
C PHE A 168 4.26 -1.20 7.47
N ILE A 169 5.50 -1.55 7.19
CA ILE A 169 6.39 -2.32 8.08
C ILE A 169 7.65 -1.50 8.35
N LYS A 170 8.38 -1.84 9.41
CA LYS A 170 9.69 -1.24 9.65
C LYS A 170 10.76 -1.96 8.83
N ASN A 171 11.64 -1.19 8.18
CA ASN A 171 12.87 -1.70 7.59
C ASN A 171 13.94 -1.96 8.68
N GLU A 172 15.15 -2.35 8.27
CA GLU A 172 16.28 -2.60 9.19
C GLU A 172 16.72 -1.36 9.96
N SER A 173 16.56 -0.18 9.37
CA SER A 173 16.83 1.13 10.01
C SER A 173 15.74 1.55 11.01
N GLY A 174 14.60 0.87 11.01
CA GLY A 174 13.44 1.19 11.84
C GLY A 174 12.44 2.16 11.20
N ASP A 175 12.65 2.55 9.93
CA ASP A 175 11.77 3.44 9.17
C ASP A 175 10.57 2.70 8.61
N TRP A 176 9.43 3.39 8.51
CA TRP A 176 8.22 2.82 7.91
C TRP A 176 8.32 2.80 6.39
N ILE A 177 8.25 1.60 5.82
CA ILE A 177 8.17 1.37 4.37
C ILE A 177 6.82 0.75 4.01
N LEU A 178 6.24 1.17 2.89
CA LEU A 178 4.99 0.60 2.39
C LEU A 178 5.23 -0.84 1.92
N GLU A 179 4.59 -1.80 2.59
CA GLU A 179 4.63 -3.23 2.27
C GLU A 179 3.63 -3.57 1.16
N TYR A 180 2.41 -3.06 1.29
CA TYR A 180 1.38 -3.18 0.26
C TYR A 180 0.25 -2.19 0.53
N ALA A 181 -0.58 -1.97 -0.48
CA ALA A 181 -1.78 -1.18 -0.35
C ALA A 181 -2.96 -1.86 -1.03
N ASN A 182 -4.11 -1.86 -0.34
CA ASN A 182 -5.36 -2.35 -0.90
C ASN A 182 -6.09 -1.19 -1.55
N GLY A 183 -6.33 -1.27 -2.87
CA GLY A 183 -6.97 -0.20 -3.63
C GLY A 183 -5.97 0.70 -4.38
N THR A 184 -4.88 0.13 -4.91
CA THR A 184 -3.87 0.80 -5.74
C THR A 184 -4.15 0.76 -7.23
N ARG A 185 -5.28 0.18 -7.66
CA ARG A 185 -5.62 0.09 -9.09
C ARG A 185 -5.79 1.48 -9.70
N SER A 186 -5.30 1.64 -10.92
CA SER A 186 -5.57 2.83 -11.73
C SER A 186 -7.06 2.88 -12.10
N TYR A 187 -7.56 4.10 -12.23
CA TYR A 187 -8.88 4.41 -12.76
C TYR A 187 -8.73 4.81 -14.22
N GLY A 188 -9.59 4.28 -15.09
CA GLY A 188 -9.72 4.70 -16.48
C GLY A 188 -10.78 5.78 -16.65
N PHE A 189 -10.52 6.79 -17.48
CA PHE A 189 -11.49 7.83 -17.85
C PHE A 189 -11.98 7.67 -19.28
N VAL A 190 -13.10 8.34 -19.59
CA VAL A 190 -13.64 8.41 -20.96
C VAL A 190 -12.96 9.53 -21.75
N GLU A 191 -12.59 10.61 -21.07
CA GLU A 191 -11.89 11.76 -21.67
C GLU A 191 -10.65 12.13 -20.86
N PRO A 192 -9.53 12.53 -21.50
CA PRO A 192 -8.31 12.94 -20.81
C PRO A 192 -8.51 14.10 -19.83
N SER A 193 -9.41 15.04 -20.17
CA SER A 193 -9.78 16.20 -19.35
C SER A 193 -10.38 15.82 -17.99
N GLN A 194 -10.89 14.60 -17.84
CA GLN A 194 -11.44 14.09 -16.58
C GLN A 194 -10.36 13.46 -15.69
N ASN A 195 -9.16 13.20 -16.22
CA ASN A 195 -8.04 12.73 -15.42
C ASN A 195 -7.56 13.86 -14.51
N PRO A 196 -7.56 13.70 -13.17
CA PRO A 196 -7.09 14.75 -12.25
C PRO A 196 -5.64 15.16 -12.44
N TRP A 197 -4.81 14.34 -13.09
CA TRP A 197 -3.44 14.68 -13.44
C TRP A 197 -3.32 15.56 -14.70
N SER A 198 -4.38 15.70 -15.50
CA SER A 198 -4.37 16.52 -16.72
C SER A 198 -3.96 17.97 -16.49
N LYS A 199 -4.24 18.52 -15.29
CA LYS A 199 -3.82 19.86 -14.88
C LYS A 199 -2.29 20.05 -14.80
N TYR A 200 -1.52 18.97 -14.72
CA TYR A 200 -0.06 19.01 -14.65
C TYR A 200 0.60 18.81 -16.01
N TRP A 201 -0.12 18.24 -16.97
CA TRP A 201 0.45 17.99 -18.29
C TRP A 201 0.55 19.30 -19.05
N LEU A 202 1.78 19.71 -19.34
CA LEU A 202 2.02 20.89 -20.16
C LEU A 202 1.58 20.59 -21.59
N SER A 203 0.77 21.45 -22.20
CA SER A 203 0.68 21.49 -23.65
C SER A 203 2.01 22.03 -24.19
N LYS A 204 2.55 21.38 -25.23
CA LYS A 204 3.83 21.77 -25.83
C LYS A 204 3.81 23.19 -26.41
N GLU A 205 2.62 23.77 -26.60
CA GLU A 205 2.39 25.14 -27.09
C GLU A 205 2.76 26.25 -26.08
N GLY A 206 3.11 25.93 -24.84
CA GLY A 206 3.49 26.91 -23.80
C GLY A 206 5.00 27.13 -23.60
N LYS A 207 5.86 26.54 -24.46
CA LYS A 207 7.32 26.71 -24.43
C LYS A 207 7.84 27.22 -25.77
N GLU A 208 7.47 28.46 -26.12
CA GLU A 208 8.24 29.32 -27.04
C GLU A 208 8.70 30.58 -26.31
#